data_AF-A0A832N6S8-F1
#
_entry.id   AF-A0A832N6S8-F1
#
_cell.length_a   1.000
_cell.length_b   1.000
_cell.length_c   1.000
_cell.angle_alpha   90.00
_cell.angle_beta   90.00
_cell.angle_gamma   90.00
#
_symmetry.space_group_name_H-M   'P 1'
#
loop_
_entity.id
_entity.type
_entity.pdbx_description
1 polymer ?
#
loop_
_entity_poly.entity_id
_entity_poly.type
_entity_poly.pdbx_seq_one_letter_code
_entity_poly.pdbx_strand_id
1 'polypeptide(L)'
;MNDFIPGQRWISEAELQMGLGTILACDARSITILFLATGETRIYSRATAPLSRVKFSEGDSIRAHEGWSLTVKSVIEKNGLLTYLGQRDDGSAAELPEGELDNMIQLNRPTERLFSGQIDKRKWFELRQQTLKHHEQICRSDLRGLTGARTSLIPHQLYIAHEVAN
;
A
#
# COMPACT_ATOMS: atom_id res chain seq x y z
N MET A 1 -19.54 -11.53 14.16
CA MET A 1 -20.21 -10.61 13.23
C MET A 1 -19.41 -9.33 13.23
N ASN A 2 -18.84 -8.93 12.10
CA ASN A 2 -18.21 -7.61 12.03
C ASN A 2 -19.33 -6.57 11.99
N ASP A 3 -19.38 -5.71 12.99
CA ASP A 3 -20.24 -4.54 12.97
C ASP A 3 -19.55 -3.45 12.15
N PHE A 4 -20.12 -3.23 10.98
CA PHE A 4 -19.74 -2.18 10.05
C PHE A 4 -20.26 -0.86 10.58
N ILE A 5 -19.34 0.04 10.93
CA ILE A 5 -19.67 1.36 11.48
C ILE A 5 -19.26 2.43 10.46
N PRO A 6 -20.12 3.42 10.17
CA PRO A 6 -19.75 4.54 9.33
C PRO A 6 -18.46 5.22 9.80
N GLY A 7 -17.55 5.50 8.87
CA GLY A 7 -16.22 6.05 9.14
C GLY A 7 -15.10 5.03 9.23
N GLN A 8 -15.41 3.73 9.34
CA GLN A 8 -14.37 2.69 9.34
C GLN A 8 -13.69 2.55 7.97
N ARG A 9 -12.41 2.18 7.98
CA ARG A 9 -11.62 1.89 6.77
C ARG A 9 -11.54 0.39 6.44
N TRP A 10 -11.86 0.05 5.19
CA TRP A 10 -11.95 -1.33 4.70
C TRP A 10 -11.39 -1.46 3.29
N ILE A 11 -10.95 -2.66 2.93
CA ILE A 11 -10.57 -3.01 1.56
C ILE A 11 -11.53 -4.04 0.99
N SER A 12 -11.73 -4.00 -0.33
CA SER A 12 -12.38 -5.09 -1.06
C SER A 12 -11.32 -6.09 -1.49
N GLU A 13 -11.42 -7.33 -1.04
CA GLU A 13 -10.51 -8.41 -1.45
C GLU A 13 -10.67 -8.78 -2.93
N ALA A 14 -11.86 -8.53 -3.49
CA ALA A 14 -12.13 -8.74 -4.91
C ALA A 14 -11.55 -7.62 -5.80
N GLU A 15 -11.40 -6.41 -5.25
CA GLU A 15 -11.07 -5.20 -6.00
C GLU A 15 -9.96 -4.38 -5.32
N LEU A 16 -8.81 -4.99 -5.09
CA LEU A 16 -7.67 -4.35 -4.42
C LEU A 16 -7.20 -3.05 -5.12
N GLN A 17 -7.40 -2.94 -6.44
CA GLN A 17 -7.08 -1.74 -7.21
C GLN A 17 -7.85 -0.49 -6.77
N MET A 18 -9.00 -0.65 -6.09
CA MET A 18 -9.79 0.49 -5.60
C MET A 18 -9.17 1.14 -4.35
N GLY A 19 -8.21 0.47 -3.71
CA GLY A 19 -7.52 0.97 -2.53
C GLY A 19 -8.39 0.93 -1.28
N LEU A 20 -8.14 1.88 -0.38
CA LEU A 20 -8.86 1.96 0.89
C LEU A 20 -10.23 2.60 0.69
N GLY A 21 -11.27 1.91 1.14
CA GLY A 21 -12.64 2.40 1.18
C GLY A 21 -13.05 2.84 2.59
N THR A 22 -13.95 3.82 2.64
CA THR A 22 -14.57 4.31 3.88
C THR A 22 -16.03 3.93 3.90
N ILE A 23 -16.51 3.34 5.00
CA ILE A 23 -17.93 3.02 5.15
C ILE A 23 -18.73 4.31 5.29
N LEU A 24 -19.68 4.51 4.37
CA LEU A 24 -20.61 5.64 4.43
C LEU A 24 -21.86 5.28 5.23
N ALA A 25 -22.41 4.09 4.98
CA ALA A 25 -23.64 3.63 5.60
C ALA A 25 -23.65 2.10 5.71
N CYS A 26 -24.32 1.58 6.73
CA CYS A 26 -24.62 0.16 6.86
C CYS A 26 -26.07 -0.02 7.28
N ASP A 27 -26.81 -0.76 6.46
CA ASP A 27 -28.17 -1.18 6.73
C ASP A 27 -28.21 -2.66 7.18
N ALA A 28 -29.41 -3.18 7.40
CA ALA A 28 -29.61 -4.58 7.77
C ALA A 28 -29.06 -5.58 6.73
N ARG A 29 -29.03 -5.21 5.44
CA ARG A 29 -28.62 -6.11 4.34
C ARG A 29 -27.51 -5.57 3.46
N SER A 30 -27.24 -4.26 3.49
CA SER A 30 -26.30 -3.59 2.59
C SER A 30 -25.25 -2.80 3.35
N ILE A 31 -24.07 -2.68 2.75
CA ILE A 31 -22.98 -1.81 3.21
C ILE A 31 -22.59 -0.95 2.02
N THR A 32 -22.57 0.37 2.23
CA THR A 32 -22.14 1.35 1.24
C THR A 32 -20.74 1.81 1.59
N ILE A 33 -19.80 1.60 0.68
CA ILE A 33 -18.39 1.96 0.84
C ILE A 33 -17.95 2.91 -0.27
N LEU A 34 -17.24 3.97 0.10
CA LEU A 34 -16.66 4.95 -0.81
C LEU A 34 -15.16 4.71 -0.94
N PHE A 35 -14.68 4.48 -2.15
CA PHE A 35 -13.26 4.35 -2.46
C PHE A 35 -12.70 5.69 -2.90
N LEU A 36 -12.13 6.46 -1.97
CA LEU A 36 -11.64 7.81 -2.22
C LEU A 36 -10.51 7.87 -3.27
N ALA A 37 -9.75 6.79 -3.44
CA ALA A 37 -8.70 6.72 -4.46
C ALA A 37 -9.25 6.72 -5.90
N THR A 38 -10.46 6.19 -6.12
CA THR A 38 -11.11 6.11 -7.44
C THR A 38 -12.32 7.03 -7.56
N GLY A 39 -12.86 7.53 -6.44
CA GLY A 39 -14.11 8.29 -6.38
C GLY A 39 -15.36 7.42 -6.51
N GLU A 40 -15.23 6.10 -6.59
CA GLU A 40 -16.36 5.20 -6.78
C GLU A 40 -17.02 4.80 -5.47
N THR A 41 -18.35 4.66 -5.52
CA THR A 41 -19.13 4.09 -4.41
C THR A 41 -19.60 2.69 -4.78
N ARG A 42 -19.38 1.72 -3.90
CA ARG A 42 -19.84 0.33 -4.07
C ARG A 42 -20.82 -0.03 -2.96
N ILE A 43 -21.76 -0.90 -3.31
CA ILE A 43 -22.74 -1.45 -2.37
C ILE A 43 -22.52 -2.96 -2.32
N TYR A 44 -22.28 -3.48 -1.13
CA TYR A 44 -22.07 -4.91 -0.88
C TYR A 44 -23.18 -5.47 0.00
N SER A 45 -23.53 -6.75 -0.21
CA SER A 45 -24.40 -7.47 0.71
C SER A 45 -23.68 -7.76 2.02
N ARG A 46 -24.25 -7.38 3.17
CA ARG A 46 -23.63 -7.57 4.50
C ARG A 46 -23.27 -9.02 4.80
N ALA A 47 -24.02 -9.99 4.24
CA ALA A 47 -23.80 -11.41 4.49
C ALA A 47 -22.61 -12.00 3.72
N THR A 48 -22.26 -11.43 2.56
CA THR A 48 -21.28 -11.99 1.63
C THR A 48 -20.25 -10.96 1.17
N ALA A 49 -20.10 -9.86 1.92
CA ALA A 49 -19.18 -8.79 1.57
C ALA A 49 -17.74 -9.30 1.67
N PRO A 50 -16.95 -9.29 0.57
CA PRO A 50 -15.54 -9.66 0.58
C PRO A 50 -14.70 -8.48 1.12
N LEU A 51 -15.09 -7.96 2.29
CA LEU A 51 -14.50 -6.78 2.90
C LEU A 51 -13.62 -7.19 4.07
N SER A 52 -12.39 -6.66 4.10
CA SER A 52 -11.44 -6.86 5.18
C SER A 52 -11.11 -5.53 5.86
N ARG A 53 -11.22 -5.47 7.19
CA ARG A 53 -11.01 -4.24 7.96
C ARG A 53 -9.52 -3.97 8.06
N VAL A 54 -9.11 -2.75 7.71
CA VAL A 54 -7.71 -2.36 7.84
C VAL A 54 -7.48 -1.84 9.25
N LYS A 55 -6.53 -2.47 9.95
CA LYS A 55 -6.12 -2.06 11.30
C LYS A 55 -4.61 -2.01 11.35
N PHE A 56 -4.07 -0.93 11.89
CA PHE A 56 -2.66 -0.82 12.20
C PHE A 56 -2.40 -1.11 13.67
N SER A 57 -1.20 -1.61 13.95
CA SER A 57 -0.70 -1.96 15.27
C SER A 57 0.47 -1.05 15.65
N GLU A 58 0.87 -1.12 16.92
CA GLU A 58 2.03 -0.39 17.41
C GLU A 58 3.30 -0.78 16.64
N GLY A 59 4.12 0.21 16.30
CA GLY A 59 5.32 0.06 15.48
C GLY A 59 5.10 0.25 13.97
N ASP A 60 3.84 0.37 13.53
CA ASP A 60 3.53 0.59 12.13
C ASP A 60 3.73 2.05 11.70
N SER A 61 4.25 2.24 10.49
CA SER A 61 4.30 3.56 9.84
C SER A 61 3.07 3.72 8.95
N ILE A 62 2.23 4.71 9.27
CA ILE A 62 1.01 5.04 8.54
C ILE A 62 1.09 6.46 8.00
N ARG A 63 0.39 6.73 6.90
CA ARG A 63 0.37 8.04 6.25
C ARG A 63 -1.00 8.69 6.37
N ALA A 64 -1.01 9.98 6.66
CA ALA A 64 -2.22 10.79 6.64
C ALA A 64 -2.52 11.29 5.22
N HIS A 65 -3.79 11.57 4.93
CA HIS A 65 -4.23 12.17 3.67
C HIS A 65 -3.57 13.53 3.35
N GLU A 66 -3.14 14.27 4.38
CA GLU A 66 -2.37 15.52 4.28
C GLU A 66 -0.91 15.31 3.84
N GLY A 67 -0.46 14.06 3.74
CA GLY A 67 0.85 13.69 3.19
C GLY A 67 1.96 13.44 4.20
N TRP A 68 1.73 13.72 5.49
CA TRP A 68 2.68 13.43 6.58
C TRP A 68 2.53 11.99 7.11
N SER A 69 3.57 11.47 7.75
CA SER A 69 3.60 10.09 8.29
C SER A 69 3.58 10.08 9.82
N LEU A 70 2.99 9.03 10.38
CA LEU A 70 2.91 8.75 11.81
C LEU A 70 3.48 7.36 12.08
N THR A 71 4.37 7.24 13.06
CA THR A 71 4.72 5.95 13.65
C THR A 71 3.79 5.67 14.82
N VAL A 72 2.96 4.64 14.71
CA VAL A 72 1.95 4.28 15.72
C VAL A 72 2.63 3.81 17.00
N LYS A 73 2.31 4.46 18.12
CA LYS A 73 2.72 4.05 19.47
C LYS A 73 1.60 3.41 20.26
N SER A 74 0.37 3.83 20.04
CA SER A 74 -0.81 3.21 20.65
C SER A 74 -2.03 3.42 19.78
N VAL A 75 -3.04 2.57 19.98
CA VAL A 75 -4.31 2.62 19.24
C VAL A 75 -5.45 2.72 20.24
N ILE A 76 -6.31 3.72 20.06
CA ILE A 76 -7.50 3.92 20.88
C ILE A 76 -8.74 3.58 20.05
N GLU A 77 -9.61 2.72 20.57
CA GLU A 77 -10.92 2.45 19.98
C GLU A 77 -12.01 3.21 20.75
N LYS A 78 -12.75 4.07 20.04
CA LYS A 78 -13.92 4.80 20.57
C LYS A 78 -15.09 4.63 19.61
N ASN A 79 -16.23 4.18 20.13
CA ASN A 79 -17.44 3.93 19.33
C ASN A 79 -17.19 3.03 18.10
N GLY A 80 -16.26 2.08 18.23
CA GLY A 80 -15.87 1.16 17.14
C GLY A 80 -15.04 1.79 16.02
N LEU A 81 -14.59 3.05 16.18
CA LEU A 81 -13.63 3.73 15.33
C LEU A 81 -12.25 3.77 15.99
N LEU A 82 -11.19 3.64 15.17
CA LEU A 82 -9.81 3.64 15.62
C LEU A 82 -9.16 5.03 15.49
N THR A 83 -8.44 5.44 16.52
CA THR A 83 -7.56 6.60 16.53
C THR A 83 -6.15 6.14 16.83
N TYR A 84 -5.22 6.44 15.93
CA TYR A 84 -3.81 6.09 16.06
C TYR A 84 -3.07 7.24 16.73
N LEU A 85 -2.40 6.95 17.85
CA LEU A 85 -1.53 7.90 18.54
C LEU A 85 -0.08 7.55 18.27
N GLY A 86 0.75 8.55 17.99
CA GLY A 86 2.12 8.28 17.60
C GLY A 86 3.01 9.51 17.56
N GLN A 87 4.15 9.34 16.90
CA GLN A 87 5.05 10.44 16.60
C GLN A 87 5.15 10.65 15.08
N ARG A 88 5.14 11.91 14.66
CA ARG A 88 5.44 12.30 13.28
C ARG A 88 6.94 12.17 13.01
N ASP A 89 7.31 12.28 11.73
CA ASP A 89 8.70 12.31 11.28
C ASP A 89 9.52 13.42 11.97
N ASP A 90 8.87 14.53 12.34
CA ASP A 90 9.47 15.66 13.08
C ASP A 90 9.58 15.42 14.61
N GLY A 91 9.18 14.24 15.10
CA GLY A 91 9.23 13.86 16.51
C GLY A 91 8.07 14.40 17.38
N SER A 92 7.21 15.24 16.83
CA SER A 92 6.00 15.74 17.49
C SER A 92 4.98 14.63 17.71
N ALA A 93 4.30 14.67 18.86
CA ALA A 93 3.18 13.77 19.11
C ALA A 93 1.98 14.21 18.26
N ALA A 94 1.36 13.26 17.58
CA ALA A 94 0.16 13.50 16.80
C ALA A 94 -0.82 12.34 16.93
N GLU A 95 -2.09 12.66 16.72
CA GLU A 95 -3.18 11.71 16.60
C GLU A 95 -3.66 11.68 15.15
N LEU A 96 -3.98 10.48 14.66
CA LEU A 96 -4.53 10.26 13.33
C LEU A 96 -5.78 9.38 13.45
N PRO A 97 -6.98 9.94 13.27
CA PRO A 97 -8.20 9.14 13.14
C PRO A 97 -8.13 8.22 11.90
N GLU A 98 -8.75 7.03 11.95
CA GLU A 98 -8.76 6.13 10.78
C GLU A 98 -9.41 6.78 9.54
N GLY A 99 -10.35 7.72 9.74
CA GLY A 99 -10.99 8.49 8.68
C GLY A 99 -10.02 9.37 7.87
N GLU A 100 -8.85 9.72 8.41
CA GLU A 100 -7.87 10.61 7.77
C GLU A 100 -6.65 9.87 7.20
N LEU A 101 -6.67 8.54 7.23
CA LEU A 101 -5.65 7.71 6.58
C LEU A 101 -5.53 8.03 5.08
N ASP A 102 -4.33 7.91 4.53
CA ASP A 102 -4.14 7.97 3.09
C ASP A 102 -4.97 6.86 2.41
N ASN A 103 -5.53 7.16 1.24
CA ASN A 103 -6.34 6.24 0.46
C ASN A 103 -5.47 5.23 -0.30
N MET A 104 -4.22 5.60 -0.57
CA MET A 104 -3.20 4.73 -1.14
C MET A 104 -2.43 4.01 -0.04
N ILE A 105 -3.11 3.08 0.65
CA ILE A 105 -2.40 2.17 1.55
C ILE A 105 -1.77 1.06 0.70
N GLN A 106 -0.44 1.07 0.63
CA GLN A 106 0.29 -0.12 0.23
C GLN A 106 0.24 -1.14 1.37
N LEU A 107 -0.76 -2.02 1.36
CA LEU A 107 -0.81 -3.17 2.26
C LEU A 107 0.25 -4.20 1.86
N ASN A 108 1.52 -3.85 2.10
CA ASN A 108 2.68 -4.68 1.84
C ASN A 108 2.95 -5.65 3.00
N ARG A 109 1.90 -6.25 3.58
CA ARG A 109 2.05 -7.26 4.63
C ARG A 109 1.83 -8.65 4.08
N PRO A 110 2.88 -9.30 3.54
CA PRO A 110 2.77 -10.67 3.04
C PRO A 110 2.29 -11.64 4.13
N THR A 111 2.61 -11.37 5.40
CA THR A 111 2.18 -12.14 6.56
C THR A 111 0.66 -12.11 6.75
N GLU A 112 0.03 -10.93 6.67
CA GLU A 112 -1.42 -10.79 6.80
C GLU A 112 -2.13 -11.44 5.61
N ARG A 113 -1.60 -11.26 4.39
CA ARG A 113 -2.12 -11.94 3.19
C ARG A 113 -2.04 -13.46 3.31
N LEU A 114 -0.98 -13.99 3.91
CA LEU A 114 -0.84 -15.42 4.16
C LEU A 114 -1.88 -15.91 5.18
N PHE A 115 -2.08 -15.19 6.29
CA PHE A 115 -3.06 -15.56 7.32
C PHE A 115 -4.52 -15.40 6.88
N SER A 116 -4.82 -14.48 5.96
CA SER A 116 -6.15 -14.36 5.34
C SER A 116 -6.39 -15.35 4.20
N GLY A 117 -5.40 -16.22 3.88
CA GLY A 117 -5.51 -17.21 2.81
C GLY A 117 -5.36 -16.62 1.40
N GLN A 118 -4.96 -15.36 1.28
CA GLN A 118 -4.72 -14.69 0.00
C GLN A 118 -3.35 -15.09 -0.58
N ILE A 119 -3.29 -16.30 -1.13
CA ILE A 119 -2.06 -16.87 -1.70
C ILE A 119 -2.00 -16.62 -3.21
N ASP A 120 -1.01 -15.84 -3.63
CA ASP A 120 -0.72 -15.63 -5.05
C ASP A 120 -0.18 -16.91 -5.72
N LYS A 121 -0.40 -17.05 -7.03
CA LYS A 121 0.17 -18.17 -7.79
C LYS A 121 1.71 -18.12 -7.73
N ARG A 122 2.33 -19.27 -7.48
CA ARG A 122 3.80 -19.44 -7.39
C ARG A 122 4.58 -18.74 -8.52
N LYS A 123 4.09 -18.82 -9.76
CA LYS A 123 4.73 -18.18 -10.94
C LYS A 123 4.97 -16.68 -10.76
N TRP A 124 4.08 -15.97 -10.05
CA TRP A 124 4.19 -14.53 -9.85
C TRP A 124 5.24 -14.20 -8.80
N PHE A 125 5.33 -15.02 -7.75
CA PHE A 125 6.39 -14.92 -6.76
C PHE A 125 7.76 -15.16 -7.40
N GLU A 126 7.90 -16.23 -8.20
CA GLU A 126 9.14 -16.55 -8.91
C GLU A 126 9.55 -15.43 -9.88
N LEU A 127 8.60 -14.93 -10.69
CA LEU A 127 8.85 -13.81 -11.58
C LEU A 127 9.31 -12.56 -10.81
N ARG A 128 8.62 -12.20 -9.72
CA ARG A 128 9.01 -11.05 -8.89
C ARG A 128 10.43 -11.21 -8.35
N GLN A 129 10.78 -12.39 -7.84
CA GLN A 129 12.11 -12.68 -7.34
C GLN A 129 13.17 -12.57 -8.44
N GLN A 130 12.92 -13.16 -9.61
CA GLN A 130 13.84 -13.11 -10.76
C GLN A 130 14.02 -11.69 -11.27
N THR A 131 12.94 -10.92 -11.41
CA THR A 131 12.99 -9.51 -11.82
C THR A 131 13.83 -8.67 -10.86
N LEU A 132 13.67 -8.85 -9.54
CA LEU A 132 14.47 -8.12 -8.56
C LEU A 132 15.96 -8.49 -8.64
N LYS A 133 16.29 -9.77 -8.85
CA LYS A 133 17.68 -10.22 -9.06
C LYS A 133 18.28 -9.61 -10.33
N HIS A 134 17.57 -9.66 -11.45
CA HIS A 134 18.05 -9.08 -12.70
C HIS A 134 18.19 -7.56 -12.63
N HIS A 135 17.25 -6.89 -11.97
CA HIS A 135 17.32 -5.45 -11.75
C HIS A 135 18.56 -5.08 -10.93
N GLU A 136 18.84 -5.80 -9.84
CA GLU A 136 20.05 -5.60 -9.04
C GLU A 136 21.33 -5.81 -9.85
N GLN A 137 21.40 -6.87 -10.65
CA GLN A 137 22.53 -7.15 -11.55
C GLN A 137 22.77 -6.00 -12.55
N ILE A 138 21.71 -5.50 -13.20
CA ILE A 138 21.81 -4.38 -14.15
C ILE A 138 22.21 -3.09 -13.42
N CYS A 139 21.66 -2.85 -12.22
CA CYS A 139 21.96 -1.66 -11.44
C CYS A 139 23.41 -1.59 -10.97
N ARG A 140 24.03 -2.75 -10.69
CA ARG A 140 25.43 -2.87 -10.26
C ARG A 140 26.44 -2.96 -11.40
N SER A 141 25.98 -3.12 -12.64
CA SER A 141 26.88 -3.24 -13.79
C SER A 141 27.56 -1.91 -14.10
N ASP A 142 28.89 -1.92 -14.24
CA ASP A 142 29.68 -0.77 -14.70
C ASP A 142 29.30 -0.30 -16.12
N LEU A 143 28.61 -1.17 -16.87
CA LEU A 143 28.13 -0.90 -18.22
C LEU A 143 26.69 -0.34 -18.24
N ARG A 144 26.13 -0.03 -17.07
CA ARG A 144 24.79 0.54 -16.96
C ARG A 144 24.73 1.88 -17.71
N GLY A 145 23.71 2.05 -18.56
CA GLY A 145 23.56 3.23 -19.40
C GLY A 145 24.35 3.19 -20.71
N LEU A 146 25.38 2.35 -20.84
CA LEU A 146 26.20 2.22 -22.05
C LEU A 146 25.74 1.12 -23.00
N THR A 147 24.89 0.20 -22.53
CA THR A 147 24.44 -0.99 -23.28
C THR A 147 23.12 -0.82 -24.02
N GLY A 148 22.36 0.26 -23.75
CA GLY A 148 21.06 0.50 -24.38
C GLY A 148 21.11 1.26 -25.71
N ALA A 149 22.26 1.86 -26.05
CA ALA A 149 22.43 2.65 -27.27
C ALA A 149 22.53 1.75 -28.50
N ARG A 150 21.84 2.13 -29.59
CA ARG A 150 21.95 1.46 -30.89
C ARG A 150 23.14 2.01 -31.68
N THR A 151 24.35 1.82 -31.15
CA THR A 151 25.60 2.29 -31.76
C THR A 151 26.62 1.16 -31.86
N SER A 152 27.59 1.32 -32.75
CA SER A 152 28.73 0.40 -32.82
C SER A 152 29.63 0.56 -31.59
N LEU A 153 30.27 -0.53 -31.16
CA LEU A 153 31.20 -0.54 -30.04
C LEU A 153 32.55 0.08 -30.44
N ILE A 154 32.60 1.41 -30.50
CA ILE A 154 33.79 2.17 -30.87
C ILE A 154 34.55 2.55 -29.59
N PRO A 155 35.79 2.04 -29.37
CA PRO A 155 36.48 2.14 -28.07
C PRO A 155 36.62 3.57 -27.53
N HIS A 156 37.01 4.53 -28.37
CA HIS A 156 37.18 5.92 -27.91
C HIS A 156 35.85 6.59 -27.55
N GLN A 157 34.74 6.23 -28.20
CA GLN A 157 33.41 6.78 -27.89
C GLN A 157 32.88 6.22 -26.58
N LEU A 158 33.10 4.93 -26.31
CA LEU A 158 32.75 4.30 -25.04
C LEU A 158 33.57 4.87 -23.88
N TYR A 159 34.86 5.15 -24.10
CA TYR A 159 35.72 5.79 -23.11
C TYR A 159 35.19 7.18 -22.71
N ILE A 160 34.89 8.04 -23.69
CA ILE A 160 34.33 9.38 -23.43
C ILE A 160 32.97 9.28 -22.71
N ALA A 161 32.10 8.38 -23.17
CA ALA A 161 30.79 8.20 -22.55
C ALA A 161 30.89 7.73 -21.09
N HIS A 162 31.86 6.87 -20.77
CA HIS A 162 32.11 6.43 -19.40
C HIS A 162 32.73 7.53 -18.52
N GLU A 163 33.69 8.31 -19.05
CA GLU A 163 34.40 9.35 -18.30
C GLU A 163 33.52 10.57 -17.99
N VAL A 164 32.56 10.90 -18.87
CA VAL A 164 31.68 12.08 -18.71
C VAL A 164 30.38 11.76 -17.95
N ALA A 165 29.91 10.50 -17.97
CA ALA A 165 28.63 10.11 -17.37
C ALA A 165 28.72 9.49 -15.96
N ASN A 166 29.93 9.18 -15.48
CA ASN A 166 30.22 8.90 -14.07
C ASN A 166 30.33 10.20 -13.26
#